data_AF-A0A150WHI6-F1
#
_entry.id   AF-A0A150WHI6-F1
#
_cell.length_a   1.000
_cell.length_b   1.000
_cell.length_c   1.000
_cell.angle_alpha   90.00
_cell.angle_beta   90.00
_cell.angle_gamma   90.00
#
_symmetry.space_group_name_H-M   'P 1'
#
loop_
_entity.id
_entity.type
_entity.pdbx_description
1 polymer ?
#
loop_
_entity_poly.entity_id
_entity_poly.type
_entity_poly.pdbx_seq_one_letter_code
_entity_poly.pdbx_strand_id
1 'polypeptide(L)'
;MKNWWKKTTDEILHDPVLWVASVCLIVMHLVTAYFWHSPNFMKAFPDTNGHAMCHGFFPSCAQTIKFSSDLARGILYSYAFVASSALILILIPRFRRFALGLLLLVTAVKLGLFLSRFNLMGNYHLIQFFLVGALFFLPKKRVSYFLVLAMFYFLAGTLKLNNEWLSGAALLVPSIILQGKWLAWALAYVVILELILVWGLLSKSLPLRIVTLLQLFLFHLFSWHIVGYFYPVMMFLALAPYAMSLWKKYDREILKEISPVTASVLVAFLIFNSYPFFWGRDPALEGHFRGLRVNMLDARPVCYPLVYVQDPKNSSTYFVETSQSNAMRTRCDPGSFESQLRRYCENLNADQKLGFILYSRRSTDSEFRIIRNTTDFCQDSYASVF
;
A
#
# COMPACT_ATOMS: atom_id res chain seq x y z
N MET A 1 28.31 -5.03 -12.51
CA MET A 1 26.90 -5.44 -12.71
C MET A 1 26.71 -6.91 -13.15
N LYS A 2 27.39 -7.41 -14.20
CA LYS A 2 27.22 -8.80 -14.68
C LYS A 2 27.42 -9.88 -13.59
N ASN A 3 28.44 -9.73 -12.75
CA ASN A 3 28.72 -10.70 -11.66
C ASN A 3 27.63 -10.69 -10.56
N TRP A 4 27.06 -9.53 -10.25
CA TRP A 4 25.98 -9.42 -9.27
C TRP A 4 24.69 -10.09 -9.78
N TRP A 5 24.30 -9.81 -11.03
CA TRP A 5 23.09 -10.40 -11.62
C TRP A 5 23.15 -11.93 -11.65
N LYS A 6 24.29 -12.49 -12.10
CA LYS A 6 24.51 -13.93 -12.11
C LYS A 6 24.41 -14.52 -10.70
N LYS A 7 25.13 -13.96 -9.72
CA LYS A 7 25.09 -14.41 -8.32
C LYS A 7 23.68 -14.36 -7.74
N THR A 8 22.98 -13.25 -7.90
CA THR A 8 21.62 -13.03 -7.40
C THR A 8 20.62 -14.02 -8.02
N THR A 9 20.64 -14.17 -9.34
CA THR A 9 19.73 -15.11 -10.02
C THR A 9 20.07 -16.57 -9.74
N ASP A 10 21.35 -16.91 -9.60
CA ASP A 10 21.77 -18.26 -9.23
C ASP A 10 21.28 -18.63 -7.82
N GLU A 11 21.40 -17.72 -6.83
CA GLU A 11 20.85 -17.93 -5.49
C GLU A 11 19.34 -18.19 -5.53
N ILE A 12 18.58 -17.41 -6.30
CA ILE A 12 17.13 -17.55 -6.43
C ILE A 12 16.75 -18.88 -7.09
N LEU A 13 17.45 -19.28 -8.15
CA LEU A 13 17.07 -20.44 -8.96
C LEU A 13 17.50 -21.79 -8.35
N HIS A 14 18.56 -21.81 -7.55
CA HIS A 14 18.98 -23.02 -6.83
C HIS A 14 18.18 -23.26 -5.54
N ASP A 15 17.51 -22.23 -5.04
CA ASP A 15 16.64 -22.32 -3.88
C ASP A 15 15.16 -22.45 -4.32
N PRO A 16 14.50 -23.62 -4.17
CA PRO A 16 13.12 -23.78 -4.59
C PRO A 16 12.13 -22.91 -3.82
N VAL A 17 12.45 -22.48 -2.59
CA VAL A 17 11.59 -21.56 -1.83
C VAL A 17 11.61 -20.18 -2.51
N LEU A 18 12.79 -19.71 -2.93
CA LEU A 18 12.93 -18.44 -3.65
C LEU A 18 12.42 -18.51 -5.08
N TRP A 19 12.53 -19.67 -5.73
CA TRP A 19 11.89 -19.90 -7.02
C TRP A 19 10.36 -19.82 -6.90
N VAL A 20 9.75 -20.48 -5.90
CA VAL A 20 8.30 -20.34 -5.62
C VAL A 20 7.95 -18.89 -5.30
N ALA A 21 8.77 -18.18 -4.50
CA ALA A 21 8.56 -16.76 -4.23
C ALA A 21 8.54 -15.93 -5.53
N SER A 22 9.46 -16.22 -6.46
CA SER A 22 9.51 -15.54 -7.75
C SER A 22 8.25 -15.79 -8.58
N VAL A 23 7.78 -17.04 -8.63
CA VAL A 23 6.51 -17.39 -9.31
C VAL A 23 5.33 -16.66 -8.67
N CYS A 24 5.21 -16.70 -7.34
CA CYS A 24 4.14 -16.02 -6.61
C CYS A 24 4.17 -14.51 -6.84
N LEU A 25 5.34 -13.87 -6.84
CA LEU A 25 5.48 -12.43 -7.12
C LEU A 25 5.08 -12.09 -8.57
N ILE A 26 5.35 -12.96 -9.54
CA ILE A 26 4.84 -12.77 -10.92
C ILE A 26 3.31 -12.90 -10.95
N VAL A 27 2.74 -13.90 -10.27
CA VAL A 27 1.29 -14.07 -10.19
C VAL A 27 0.63 -12.87 -9.50
N MET A 28 1.26 -12.29 -8.47
CA MET A 28 0.79 -11.04 -7.84
C MET A 28 0.71 -9.88 -8.84
N HIS A 29 1.58 -9.82 -9.87
CA HIS A 29 1.45 -8.84 -10.95
C HIS A 29 0.21 -9.10 -11.81
N LEU A 30 -0.11 -10.35 -12.13
CA LEU A 30 -1.33 -10.71 -12.87
C LEU A 30 -2.60 -10.40 -12.07
N VAL A 31 -2.61 -10.72 -10.78
CA VAL A 31 -3.72 -10.36 -9.87
C VAL A 31 -3.87 -8.84 -9.79
N THR A 32 -2.76 -8.10 -9.73
CA THR A 32 -2.76 -6.63 -9.81
C THR A 32 -3.36 -6.15 -11.13
N ALA A 33 -2.96 -6.74 -12.27
CA ALA A 33 -3.50 -6.36 -13.58
C ALA A 33 -5.02 -6.55 -13.64
N TYR A 34 -5.51 -7.69 -13.15
CA TYR A 34 -6.93 -8.00 -13.08
C TYR A 34 -7.69 -7.02 -12.18
N PHE A 35 -7.16 -6.71 -10.99
CA PHE A 35 -7.75 -5.73 -10.09
C PHE A 35 -7.85 -4.34 -10.71
N TRP A 36 -6.77 -3.91 -11.37
CA TRP A 36 -6.69 -2.64 -12.07
C TRP A 36 -7.62 -2.57 -13.29
N HIS A 37 -7.97 -3.70 -13.89
CA HIS A 37 -8.92 -3.78 -14.99
C HIS A 37 -10.38 -3.58 -14.56
N SER A 38 -10.69 -3.63 -13.26
CA SER A 38 -12.06 -3.44 -12.78
C SER A 38 -12.64 -2.08 -13.19
N PRO A 39 -13.94 -1.98 -13.55
CA PRO A 39 -14.53 -0.72 -14.01
C PRO A 39 -14.34 0.46 -13.05
N ASN A 40 -14.41 0.21 -11.75
CA ASN A 40 -14.23 1.24 -10.72
C ASN A 40 -12.81 1.79 -10.72
N PHE A 41 -11.82 0.95 -10.99
CA PHE A 41 -10.42 1.33 -10.98
C PHE A 41 -9.98 1.90 -12.34
N MET A 42 -10.50 1.34 -13.44
CA MET A 42 -10.35 1.89 -14.79
C MET A 42 -11.00 3.26 -14.98
N LYS A 43 -11.94 3.67 -14.13
CA LYS A 43 -12.43 5.06 -14.06
C LYS A 43 -11.49 6.00 -13.30
N ALA A 44 -10.63 5.45 -12.46
CA ALA A 44 -9.65 6.22 -11.70
C ALA A 44 -8.34 6.45 -12.49
N PHE A 45 -8.03 5.59 -13.48
CA PHE A 45 -6.84 5.74 -14.32
C PHE A 45 -6.82 6.97 -15.25
N PRO A 46 -7.90 7.27 -16.01
CA PRO A 46 -7.92 8.37 -16.95
C PRO A 46 -8.16 9.68 -16.23
N ASP A 47 -7.69 10.78 -16.83
CA ASP A 47 -8.04 12.13 -16.41
C ASP A 47 -9.48 12.49 -16.85
N THR A 48 -10.45 11.60 -16.64
CA THR A 48 -11.86 11.93 -16.92
C THR A 48 -12.26 13.09 -16.02
N ASN A 49 -12.51 14.24 -16.66
CA ASN A 49 -12.80 15.54 -16.04
C ASN A 49 -11.60 16.20 -15.31
N GLY A 50 -10.38 15.69 -15.48
CA GLY A 50 -9.14 16.26 -14.94
C GLY A 50 -9.04 16.26 -13.41
N HIS A 51 -9.48 15.18 -12.78
CA HIS A 51 -9.30 14.88 -11.35
C HIS A 51 -8.14 13.89 -11.11
N ALA A 52 -6.98 14.10 -11.75
CA ALA A 52 -5.82 13.27 -11.45
C ALA A 52 -5.38 13.52 -10.01
N MET A 53 -5.42 12.49 -9.16
CA MET A 53 -4.90 12.59 -7.80
C MET A 53 -3.38 12.41 -7.83
N CYS A 54 -2.66 13.48 -7.55
CA CYS A 54 -1.20 13.49 -7.54
C CYS A 54 -0.64 13.19 -6.16
N HIS A 55 0.59 12.67 -6.12
CA HIS A 55 1.34 12.61 -4.88
C HIS A 55 1.75 14.01 -4.46
N GLY A 56 1.79 14.31 -3.16
CA GLY A 56 2.19 15.62 -2.66
C GLY A 56 3.62 16.03 -3.02
N PHE A 57 4.52 15.07 -3.27
CA PHE A 57 5.88 15.33 -3.78
C PHE A 57 5.93 15.55 -5.30
N PHE A 58 4.84 15.28 -6.02
CA PHE A 58 4.74 15.48 -7.46
C PHE A 58 3.37 16.07 -7.85
N PRO A 59 3.05 17.30 -7.38
CA PRO A 59 1.71 17.87 -7.49
C PRO A 59 1.27 18.15 -8.94
N SER A 60 2.22 18.30 -9.86
CA SER A 60 1.96 18.52 -11.30
C SER A 60 1.87 17.23 -12.13
N CYS A 61 1.58 16.09 -11.50
CA CYS A 61 1.50 14.80 -12.20
C CYS A 61 0.44 14.78 -13.32
N ALA A 62 -0.65 15.54 -13.16
CA ALA A 62 -1.73 15.66 -14.14
C ALA A 62 -1.28 16.40 -15.40
N GLN A 63 -0.37 17.37 -15.25
CA GLN A 63 0.16 18.16 -16.36
C GLN A 63 1.26 17.40 -17.11
N THR A 64 2.04 16.59 -16.39
CA THR A 64 3.21 15.91 -16.95
C THR A 64 2.83 14.67 -17.77
N ILE A 65 1.85 13.90 -17.31
CA ILE A 65 1.42 12.66 -17.98
C ILE A 65 -0.10 12.65 -18.02
N LYS A 66 -0.67 12.85 -19.21
CA LYS A 66 -2.11 12.70 -19.46
C LYS A 66 -2.40 11.27 -19.88
N PHE A 67 -3.18 10.56 -19.07
CA PHE A 67 -3.64 9.22 -19.42
C PHE A 67 -5.00 9.30 -20.10
N SER A 68 -5.03 9.10 -21.42
CA SER A 68 -6.30 8.77 -22.08
C SER A 68 -6.74 7.37 -21.63
N SER A 69 -8.05 7.11 -21.68
CA SER A 69 -8.60 5.80 -21.34
C SER A 69 -8.00 4.66 -22.19
N ASP A 70 -7.62 4.96 -23.43
CA ASP A 70 -7.02 3.98 -24.34
C ASP A 70 -5.54 3.75 -24.04
N LEU A 71 -4.80 4.81 -23.70
CA LEU A 71 -3.41 4.68 -23.24
C LEU A 71 -3.35 3.88 -21.94
N ALA A 72 -4.23 4.17 -20.97
CA ALA A 72 -4.31 3.43 -19.72
C ALA A 72 -4.59 1.93 -19.95
N ARG A 73 -5.55 1.61 -20.84
CA ARG A 73 -5.84 0.23 -21.25
C ARG A 73 -4.64 -0.43 -21.93
N GLY A 74 -4.00 0.26 -22.87
CA GLY A 74 -2.83 -0.24 -23.59
C GLY A 74 -1.66 -0.55 -22.65
N ILE A 75 -1.40 0.34 -21.68
CA ILE A 75 -0.38 0.11 -20.64
C ILE A 75 -0.75 -1.09 -19.78
N LEU A 76 -2.00 -1.20 -19.33
CA LEU A 76 -2.44 -2.31 -18.49
C LEU A 76 -2.33 -3.65 -19.21
N TYR A 77 -2.72 -3.72 -20.49
CA TYR A 77 -2.58 -4.93 -21.31
C TYR A 77 -1.12 -5.28 -21.58
N SER A 78 -0.28 -4.29 -21.87
CA SER A 78 1.17 -4.50 -22.04
C SER A 78 1.80 -5.02 -20.75
N TYR A 79 1.42 -4.45 -19.61
CA TYR A 79 1.84 -4.88 -18.28
C TYR A 79 1.41 -6.34 -17.99
N ALA A 80 0.16 -6.70 -18.28
CA ALA A 80 -0.36 -8.05 -18.12
C ALA A 80 0.32 -9.06 -19.06
N PHE A 81 0.62 -8.64 -20.29
CA PHE A 81 1.34 -9.44 -21.28
C PHE A 81 2.78 -9.75 -20.83
N VAL A 82 3.50 -8.75 -20.33
CA VAL A 82 4.86 -8.94 -19.81
C VAL A 82 4.85 -9.84 -18.58
N ALA A 83 3.91 -9.67 -17.66
CA ALA A 83 3.75 -10.55 -16.49
C ALA A 83 3.43 -12.00 -16.90
N SER A 84 2.52 -12.19 -17.86
CA SER A 84 2.16 -13.52 -18.39
C SER A 84 3.36 -14.18 -19.06
N SER A 85 4.13 -13.41 -19.85
CA SER A 85 5.35 -13.88 -20.48
C SER A 85 6.40 -14.29 -19.44
N ALA A 86 6.58 -13.49 -18.39
CA ALA A 86 7.46 -13.85 -17.28
C ALA A 86 7.03 -15.16 -16.60
N LEU A 87 5.73 -15.36 -16.40
CA LEU A 87 5.18 -16.58 -15.78
C LEU A 87 5.43 -17.82 -16.66
N ILE A 88 5.23 -17.71 -17.98
CA ILE A 88 5.51 -18.83 -18.89
C ILE A 88 7.00 -19.13 -18.91
N LEU A 89 7.83 -18.09 -19.04
CA LEU A 89 9.28 -18.24 -19.18
C LEU A 89 9.98 -18.74 -17.90
N ILE A 90 9.46 -18.43 -16.70
CA ILE A 90 10.04 -18.93 -15.43
C ILE A 90 9.82 -20.44 -15.24
N LEU A 91 8.82 -21.01 -15.92
CA LEU A 91 8.59 -22.46 -15.92
C LEU A 91 9.57 -23.21 -16.84
N ILE A 92 10.12 -22.52 -17.85
CA ILE A 92 11.04 -23.12 -18.83
C ILE A 92 12.50 -22.94 -18.37
N PRO A 93 13.25 -24.02 -18.06
CA PRO A 93 14.58 -23.94 -17.43
C PRO A 93 15.57 -22.99 -18.10
N ARG A 94 15.65 -23.00 -19.44
CA ARG A 94 16.56 -22.15 -20.22
C ARG A 94 16.27 -20.65 -20.11
N PHE A 95 15.04 -20.27 -19.78
CA PHE A 95 14.59 -18.87 -19.74
C PHE A 95 14.37 -18.31 -18.34
N ARG A 96 14.61 -19.11 -17.29
CA ARG A 96 14.39 -18.69 -15.90
C ARG A 96 15.06 -17.37 -15.53
N ARG A 97 16.33 -17.18 -15.89
CA ARG A 97 17.04 -15.92 -15.62
C ARG A 97 16.42 -14.73 -16.36
N PHE A 98 15.97 -14.95 -17.60
CA PHE A 98 15.30 -13.90 -18.38
C PHE A 98 13.94 -13.54 -17.76
N ALA A 99 13.18 -14.53 -17.29
CA ALA A 99 11.93 -14.30 -16.58
C ALA A 99 12.10 -13.49 -15.29
N LEU A 100 13.20 -13.70 -14.53
CA LEU A 100 13.55 -12.85 -13.39
C LEU A 100 13.85 -11.40 -13.80
N GLY A 101 14.44 -11.20 -14.98
CA GLY A 101 14.60 -9.87 -15.57
C GLY A 101 13.26 -9.22 -15.90
N LEU A 102 12.32 -9.99 -16.47
CA LEU A 102 10.95 -9.52 -16.72
C LEU A 102 10.19 -9.21 -15.41
N LEU A 103 10.40 -9.97 -14.34
CA LEU A 103 9.84 -9.68 -13.02
C LEU A 103 10.32 -8.31 -12.50
N LEU A 104 11.61 -7.99 -12.64
CA LEU A 104 12.12 -6.66 -12.29
C LEU A 104 11.52 -5.56 -13.18
N LEU A 105 11.43 -5.80 -14.50
CA LEU A 105 10.84 -4.86 -15.45
C LEU A 105 9.38 -4.55 -15.09
N VAL A 106 8.55 -5.58 -14.89
CA VAL A 106 7.13 -5.39 -14.55
C VAL A 106 6.95 -4.77 -13.16
N THR A 107 7.89 -5.02 -12.23
CA THR A 107 7.95 -4.31 -10.94
C THR A 107 8.27 -2.83 -11.12
N ALA A 108 9.24 -2.50 -11.96
CA ALA A 108 9.61 -1.11 -12.26
C ALA A 108 8.47 -0.35 -12.95
N VAL A 109 7.79 -0.97 -13.92
CA VAL A 109 6.58 -0.40 -14.55
C VAL A 109 5.49 -0.16 -13.51
N LYS A 110 5.23 -1.15 -12.65
CA LYS A 110 4.25 -1.01 -11.55
C LYS A 110 4.62 0.12 -10.60
N LEU A 111 5.89 0.26 -10.24
CA LEU A 111 6.38 1.33 -9.38
C LEU A 111 6.23 2.70 -10.05
N GLY A 112 6.53 2.80 -11.35
CA GLY A 112 6.30 4.02 -12.12
C GLY A 112 4.84 4.44 -12.14
N LEU A 113 3.92 3.48 -12.33
CA LEU A 113 2.47 3.73 -12.23
C LEU A 113 2.06 4.12 -10.80
N PHE A 114 2.58 3.42 -9.80
CA PHE A 114 2.30 3.71 -8.39
C PHE A 114 2.77 5.13 -7.99
N LEU A 115 3.92 5.59 -8.51
CA LEU A 115 4.45 6.92 -8.24
C LEU A 115 3.84 8.02 -9.11
N SER A 116 3.23 7.68 -10.26
CA SER A 116 2.64 8.70 -11.16
C SER A 116 1.27 9.18 -10.69
N ARG A 117 0.53 8.36 -9.92
CA ARG A 117 -0.83 8.67 -9.47
C ARG A 117 -1.08 8.15 -8.05
N PHE A 118 -1.65 9.00 -7.20
CA PHE A 118 -1.93 8.69 -5.80
C PHE A 118 -3.08 7.69 -5.62
N ASN A 119 -4.04 7.65 -6.55
CA ASN A 119 -5.14 6.68 -6.52
C ASN A 119 -4.70 5.24 -6.87
N LEU A 120 -3.53 5.09 -7.50
CA LEU A 120 -2.87 3.80 -7.72
C LEU A 120 -2.11 3.33 -6.47
N MET A 121 -2.06 4.17 -5.42
CA MET A 121 -1.45 3.84 -4.15
C MET A 121 -2.35 2.90 -3.35
N GLY A 122 -1.90 1.67 -3.19
CA GLY A 122 -2.54 0.67 -2.33
C GLY A 122 -1.49 -0.08 -1.54
N ASN A 123 -1.73 -0.27 -0.25
CA ASN A 123 -0.78 -0.91 0.66
C ASN A 123 -0.38 -2.34 0.28
N TYR A 124 -1.33 -3.05 -0.31
CA TYR A 124 -1.12 -4.38 -0.87
C TYR A 124 -0.11 -4.38 -2.02
N HIS A 125 0.11 -3.25 -2.69
CA HIS A 125 1.16 -3.11 -3.70
C HIS A 125 2.53 -2.86 -3.07
N LEU A 126 2.61 -2.15 -1.94
CA LEU A 126 3.85 -1.93 -1.20
C LEU A 126 4.51 -3.26 -0.80
N ILE A 127 3.73 -4.20 -0.24
CA ILE A 127 4.25 -5.52 0.15
C ILE A 127 5.01 -6.18 -1.01
N GLN A 128 4.44 -6.17 -2.21
CA GLN A 128 5.08 -6.74 -3.38
C GLN A 128 6.41 -6.05 -3.74
N PHE A 129 6.48 -4.71 -3.67
CA PHE A 129 7.72 -3.97 -3.93
C PHE A 129 8.82 -4.35 -2.95
N PHE A 130 8.50 -4.42 -1.66
CA PHE A 130 9.47 -4.79 -0.63
C PHE A 130 9.89 -6.25 -0.72
N LEU A 131 8.99 -7.16 -1.09
CA LEU A 131 9.33 -8.57 -1.31
C LEU A 131 10.21 -8.79 -2.54
N VAL A 132 9.92 -8.12 -3.66
CA VAL A 132 10.83 -8.09 -4.82
C VAL A 132 12.16 -7.46 -4.43
N GLY A 133 12.13 -6.39 -3.63
CA GLY A 133 13.33 -5.73 -3.12
C GLY A 133 14.20 -6.68 -2.28
N ALA A 134 13.58 -7.42 -1.36
CA ALA A 134 14.23 -8.44 -0.55
C ALA A 134 14.81 -9.58 -1.40
N LEU A 135 14.07 -9.99 -2.44
CA LEU A 135 14.47 -11.05 -3.34
C LEU A 135 15.70 -10.68 -4.19
N PHE A 136 15.80 -9.44 -4.68
CA PHE A 136 16.89 -9.06 -5.60
C PHE A 136 18.04 -8.33 -4.92
N PHE A 137 17.78 -7.44 -3.95
CA PHE A 137 18.77 -6.50 -3.44
C PHE A 137 19.31 -6.83 -2.06
N LEU A 138 18.58 -7.63 -1.27
CA LEU A 138 19.06 -8.01 0.06
C LEU A 138 19.90 -9.30 0.00
N PRO A 139 20.95 -9.41 0.84
CA PRO A 139 21.69 -10.66 0.99
C PRO A 139 20.85 -11.70 1.72
N LYS A 140 21.22 -12.98 1.59
CA LYS A 140 20.52 -14.11 2.21
C LYS A 140 19.02 -14.03 1.95
N LYS A 141 18.67 -14.09 0.66
CA LYS A 141 17.37 -13.65 0.12
C LYS A 141 16.19 -14.31 0.81
N ARG A 142 16.31 -15.59 1.17
CA ARG A 142 15.24 -16.33 1.86
C ARG A 142 14.94 -15.74 3.23
N VAL A 143 15.98 -15.55 4.04
CA VAL A 143 15.89 -14.93 5.38
C VAL A 143 15.34 -13.51 5.28
N SER A 144 15.88 -12.72 4.35
CA SER A 144 15.44 -11.34 4.12
C SER A 144 13.98 -11.25 3.66
N TYR A 145 13.53 -12.10 2.74
CA TYR A 145 12.14 -12.16 2.27
C TYR A 145 11.18 -12.48 3.43
N PHE A 146 11.52 -13.49 4.23
CA PHE A 146 10.75 -13.89 5.40
C PHE A 146 10.67 -12.80 6.47
N LEU A 147 11.79 -12.18 6.80
CA LEU A 147 11.81 -11.08 7.76
C LEU A 147 10.99 -9.88 7.27
N VAL A 148 11.13 -9.49 6.00
CA VAL A 148 10.33 -8.39 5.44
C VAL A 148 8.84 -8.70 5.56
N LEU A 149 8.40 -9.92 5.21
CA LEU A 149 6.99 -10.27 5.35
C LEU A 149 6.51 -10.24 6.82
N ALA A 150 7.28 -10.82 7.74
CA ALA A 150 6.97 -10.79 9.17
C ALA A 150 6.91 -9.36 9.71
N MET A 151 7.81 -8.49 9.28
CA MET A 151 7.81 -7.07 9.64
C MET A 151 6.58 -6.32 9.12
N PHE A 152 6.09 -6.65 7.92
CA PHE A 152 4.84 -6.06 7.41
C PHE A 152 3.65 -6.39 8.30
N TYR A 153 3.54 -7.64 8.76
CA TYR A 153 2.50 -8.05 9.72
C TYR A 153 2.69 -7.38 11.07
N PHE A 154 3.91 -7.35 11.61
CA PHE A 154 4.20 -6.68 12.87
C PHE A 154 3.75 -5.21 12.84
N LEU A 155 4.17 -4.47 11.81
CA LEU A 155 3.76 -3.09 11.60
C LEU A 155 2.25 -2.96 11.40
N ALA A 156 1.63 -3.87 10.65
CA ALA A 156 0.19 -3.92 10.50
C ALA A 156 -0.54 -4.11 11.85
N GLY A 157 0.05 -4.87 12.78
CA GLY A 157 -0.47 -5.06 14.13
C GLY A 157 -0.33 -3.81 14.99
N THR A 158 0.79 -3.09 14.88
CA THR A 158 1.00 -1.84 15.64
C THR A 158 -0.03 -0.77 15.30
N LEU A 159 -0.47 -0.72 14.03
CA LEU A 159 -1.51 0.20 13.58
C LEU A 159 -2.89 -0.09 14.16
N LYS A 160 -3.13 -1.36 14.50
CA LYS A 160 -4.40 -1.87 15.01
C LYS A 160 -4.53 -1.80 16.54
N LEU A 161 -3.49 -1.33 17.22
CA LEU A 161 -3.51 -1.01 18.65
C LEU A 161 -4.26 0.30 18.90
N ASN A 162 -5.53 0.35 18.55
CA ASN A 162 -6.38 1.50 18.79
C ASN A 162 -7.85 1.09 18.99
N ASN A 163 -8.63 1.94 19.65
CA ASN A 163 -10.02 1.63 20.00
C ASN A 163 -10.94 1.50 18.77
N GLU A 164 -10.64 2.20 17.68
CA GLU A 164 -11.44 2.15 16.45
C GLU A 164 -11.28 0.80 15.74
N TRP A 165 -10.07 0.24 15.73
CA TRP A 165 -9.86 -1.13 15.29
C TRP A 165 -10.51 -2.13 16.24
N LEU A 166 -10.23 -2.05 17.55
CA LEU A 166 -10.70 -3.04 18.53
C LEU A 166 -12.22 -3.08 18.66
N SER A 167 -12.92 -1.98 18.38
CA SER A 167 -14.38 -1.92 18.33
C SER A 167 -14.99 -2.43 17.02
N GLY A 168 -14.17 -2.58 15.97
CA GLY A 168 -14.63 -2.93 14.62
C GLY A 168 -15.10 -1.74 13.78
N ALA A 169 -15.02 -0.51 14.29
CA ALA A 169 -15.42 0.69 13.56
C ALA A 169 -14.49 0.99 12.35
N ALA A 170 -13.22 0.56 12.42
CA ALA A 170 -12.25 0.69 11.33
C ALA A 170 -12.50 -0.27 10.14
N LEU A 171 -13.43 -1.24 10.25
CA LEU A 171 -13.69 -2.20 9.18
C LEU A 171 -14.34 -1.51 7.97
N LEU A 172 -13.93 -1.94 6.76
CA LEU A 172 -14.48 -1.39 5.51
C LEU A 172 -15.98 -1.68 5.37
N VAL A 173 -16.37 -2.90 5.76
CA VAL A 173 -17.74 -3.37 5.81
C VAL A 173 -17.94 -4.07 7.15
N PRO A 174 -19.10 -3.92 7.82
CA PRO A 174 -19.41 -4.69 9.02
C PRO A 174 -19.26 -6.19 8.77
N SER A 175 -18.72 -6.91 9.76
CA SER A 175 -18.65 -8.36 9.71
C SER A 175 -20.05 -8.95 9.80
N ILE A 176 -20.38 -9.85 8.86
CA ILE A 176 -21.66 -10.56 8.85
C ILE A 176 -21.64 -11.82 9.72
N ILE A 177 -20.44 -12.35 10.01
CA ILE A 177 -20.25 -13.63 10.72
C ILE A 177 -20.11 -13.41 12.22
N LEU A 178 -19.22 -12.49 12.62
CA LEU A 178 -18.96 -12.14 14.01
C LEU A 178 -19.49 -10.75 14.33
N GLN A 179 -20.16 -10.58 15.48
CA GLN A 179 -20.73 -9.31 15.92
C GLN A 179 -20.49 -9.08 17.42
N GLY A 180 -20.65 -7.83 17.86
CA GLY A 180 -20.55 -7.44 19.27
C GLY A 180 -19.22 -7.86 19.92
N LYS A 181 -19.30 -8.46 21.11
CA LYS A 181 -18.11 -8.86 21.89
C LYS A 181 -17.25 -9.89 21.16
N TRP A 182 -17.84 -10.81 20.41
CA TRP A 182 -17.09 -11.83 19.64
C TRP A 182 -16.25 -11.20 18.54
N LEU A 183 -16.78 -10.18 17.87
CA LEU A 183 -16.02 -9.40 16.89
C LEU A 183 -14.84 -8.70 17.56
N ALA A 184 -15.07 -8.00 18.68
CA ALA A 184 -14.00 -7.33 19.41
C ALA A 184 -12.89 -8.29 19.87
N TRP A 185 -13.25 -9.48 20.34
CA TRP A 185 -12.27 -10.51 20.73
C TRP A 185 -11.48 -11.05 19.54
N ALA A 186 -12.14 -11.28 18.41
CA ALA A 186 -11.46 -11.68 17.18
C ALA A 186 -10.51 -10.59 16.68
N LEU A 187 -10.89 -9.32 16.77
CA LEU A 187 -10.04 -8.18 16.36
C LEU A 187 -8.85 -7.99 17.29
N ALA A 188 -9.01 -8.20 18.60
CA ALA A 188 -7.90 -8.25 19.56
C ALA A 188 -6.98 -9.44 19.29
N TYR A 189 -7.54 -10.60 18.94
CA TYR A 189 -6.76 -11.78 18.54
C TYR A 189 -5.92 -11.51 17.29
N VAL A 190 -6.47 -10.80 16.29
CA VAL A 190 -5.69 -10.39 15.09
C VAL A 190 -4.47 -9.55 15.48
N VAL A 191 -4.61 -8.65 16.46
CA VAL A 191 -3.47 -7.88 16.97
C VAL A 191 -2.41 -8.79 17.60
N ILE A 192 -2.81 -9.75 18.43
CA ILE A 192 -1.89 -10.75 19.02
C ILE A 192 -1.21 -11.58 17.93
N LEU A 193 -1.98 -12.00 16.92
CA LEU A 193 -1.48 -12.76 15.78
C LEU A 193 -0.38 -11.99 15.04
N GLU A 194 -0.63 -10.70 14.76
CA GLU A 194 0.28 -9.84 14.01
C GLU A 194 1.48 -9.35 14.81
N LEU A 195 1.35 -9.11 16.13
CA LEU A 195 2.44 -8.60 16.97
C LEU A 195 3.33 -9.69 17.56
N ILE A 196 2.74 -10.84 17.91
CA ILE A 196 3.41 -11.89 18.70
C ILE A 196 3.54 -13.16 17.87
N LEU A 197 2.43 -13.72 17.37
CA LEU A 197 2.48 -15.03 16.73
C LEU A 197 3.20 -15.01 15.37
N VAL A 198 3.23 -13.88 14.67
CA VAL A 198 3.93 -13.74 13.37
C VAL A 198 5.40 -14.18 13.45
N TRP A 199 6.08 -13.91 14.56
CA TRP A 199 7.47 -14.32 14.77
C TRP A 199 7.64 -15.83 14.81
N GLY A 200 6.55 -16.55 15.10
CA GLY A 200 6.44 -18.00 14.97
C GLY A 200 6.78 -18.51 13.56
N LEU A 201 6.58 -17.71 12.50
CA LEU A 201 7.01 -18.03 11.13
C LEU A 201 8.53 -18.25 11.02
N LEU A 202 9.30 -17.56 11.87
CA LEU A 202 10.76 -17.58 11.94
C LEU A 202 11.30 -18.50 13.04
N SER A 203 10.41 -19.18 13.78
CA SER A 203 10.77 -20.03 14.91
C SER A 203 11.51 -21.29 14.47
N LYS A 204 12.34 -21.83 15.37
CA LYS A 204 12.96 -23.15 15.20
C LYS A 204 11.95 -24.30 15.34
N SER A 205 10.82 -24.05 16.02
CA SER A 205 9.79 -25.04 16.31
C SER A 205 8.85 -25.19 15.11
N LEU A 206 8.91 -26.35 14.43
CA LEU A 206 8.01 -26.67 13.31
C LEU A 206 6.52 -26.55 13.70
N PRO A 207 6.07 -27.06 14.87
CA PRO A 207 4.69 -26.83 15.31
C PRO A 207 4.31 -25.35 15.36
N LEU A 208 5.17 -24.49 15.91
CA LEU A 208 4.88 -23.06 15.99
C LEU A 208 4.79 -22.42 14.61
N ARG A 209 5.67 -22.80 13.67
CA ARG A 209 5.61 -22.31 12.28
C ARG A 209 4.30 -22.72 11.59
N ILE A 210 3.89 -23.98 11.74
CA ILE A 210 2.64 -24.50 11.17
C ILE A 210 1.44 -23.78 11.76
N VAL A 211 1.37 -23.66 13.09
CA VAL A 211 0.26 -22.98 13.78
C VAL A 211 0.18 -21.52 13.35
N THR A 212 1.28 -20.78 13.34
CA THR A 212 1.27 -19.39 12.87
C THR A 212 0.83 -19.29 11.42
N LEU A 213 1.36 -20.12 10.52
CA LEU A 213 0.97 -20.09 9.11
C LEU A 213 -0.51 -20.40 8.92
N LEU A 214 -1.04 -21.40 9.63
CA LEU A 214 -2.46 -21.75 9.58
C LEU A 214 -3.34 -20.60 10.11
N GLN A 215 -2.97 -19.97 11.22
CA GLN A 215 -3.71 -18.84 11.77
C GLN A 215 -3.71 -17.63 10.81
N LEU A 216 -2.57 -17.32 10.19
CA LEU A 216 -2.50 -16.28 9.15
C LEU A 216 -3.34 -16.63 7.92
N PHE A 217 -3.36 -17.91 7.52
CA PHE A 217 -4.20 -18.39 6.43
C PHE A 217 -5.69 -18.21 6.74
N LEU A 218 -6.13 -18.68 7.93
CA LEU A 218 -7.51 -18.57 8.38
C LEU A 218 -7.95 -17.12 8.55
N PHE A 219 -7.08 -16.26 9.08
CA PHE A 219 -7.31 -14.82 9.16
C PHE A 219 -7.61 -14.22 7.77
N HIS A 220 -6.76 -14.50 6.79
CA HIS A 220 -6.95 -13.96 5.43
C HIS A 220 -8.19 -14.52 4.75
N LEU A 221 -8.47 -15.81 4.93
CA LEU A 221 -9.68 -16.45 4.43
C LEU A 221 -10.93 -15.80 5.02
N PHE A 222 -10.95 -15.59 6.35
CA PHE A 222 -12.05 -14.91 7.02
C PHE A 222 -12.19 -13.46 6.55
N SER A 223 -11.09 -12.72 6.41
CA SER A 223 -11.11 -11.29 6.08
C SER A 223 -11.68 -10.97 4.70
N TRP A 224 -11.80 -11.95 3.80
CA TRP A 224 -12.27 -11.76 2.42
C TRP A 224 -13.58 -10.99 2.33
N HIS A 225 -14.58 -11.32 3.16
CA HIS A 225 -15.89 -10.66 3.12
C HIS A 225 -15.85 -9.21 3.64
N ILE A 226 -14.79 -8.82 4.35
CA ILE A 226 -14.61 -7.47 4.90
C ILE A 226 -13.79 -6.61 3.93
N VAL A 227 -12.67 -7.14 3.42
CA VAL A 227 -11.70 -6.37 2.63
C VAL A 227 -11.72 -6.66 1.12
N GLY A 228 -12.56 -7.60 0.69
CA GLY A 228 -12.62 -8.08 -0.69
C GLY A 228 -11.52 -9.09 -1.02
N TYR A 229 -11.56 -9.62 -2.24
CA TYR A 229 -10.69 -10.71 -2.69
C TYR A 229 -9.21 -10.33 -2.81
N PHE A 230 -8.93 -9.08 -3.20
CA PHE A 230 -7.60 -8.70 -3.67
C PHE A 230 -6.53 -8.87 -2.60
N TYR A 231 -6.79 -8.37 -1.40
CA TYR A 231 -5.82 -8.40 -0.31
C TYR A 231 -5.50 -9.83 0.18
N PRO A 232 -6.50 -10.69 0.50
CA PRO A 232 -6.24 -12.09 0.84
C PRO A 232 -5.44 -12.86 -0.20
N VAL A 233 -5.76 -12.71 -1.50
CA VAL A 233 -5.03 -13.38 -2.59
C VAL A 233 -3.56 -12.94 -2.62
N MET A 234 -3.30 -11.64 -2.50
CA MET A 234 -1.93 -11.11 -2.45
C MET A 234 -1.15 -11.66 -1.25
N MET A 235 -1.81 -11.80 -0.09
CA MET A 235 -1.18 -12.33 1.12
C MET A 235 -0.96 -13.84 1.06
N PHE A 236 -1.88 -14.61 0.48
CA PHE A 236 -1.67 -16.04 0.24
C PHE A 236 -0.47 -16.29 -0.68
N LEU A 237 -0.35 -15.51 -1.75
CA LEU A 237 0.81 -15.58 -2.65
C LEU A 237 2.11 -15.19 -1.92
N ALA A 238 2.08 -14.14 -1.09
CA ALA A 238 3.25 -13.73 -0.30
C ALA A 238 3.67 -14.81 0.73
N LEU A 239 2.72 -15.54 1.32
CA LEU A 239 2.94 -16.60 2.31
C LEU A 239 3.28 -17.97 1.68
N ALA A 240 2.94 -18.23 0.42
CA ALA A 240 3.17 -19.53 -0.21
C ALA A 240 4.64 -20.04 -0.11
N PRO A 241 5.69 -19.18 -0.22
CA PRO A 241 7.08 -19.60 0.01
C PRO A 241 7.32 -20.13 1.43
N TYR A 242 6.62 -19.61 2.44
CA TYR A 242 6.69 -20.15 3.80
C TYR A 242 6.13 -21.58 3.86
N ALA A 243 4.98 -21.84 3.25
CA ALA A 243 4.40 -23.17 3.19
C ALA A 243 5.38 -24.18 2.58
N MET A 244 6.01 -23.79 1.46
CA MET A 244 7.04 -24.61 0.80
C MET A 244 8.26 -24.87 1.70
N SER A 245 8.66 -23.89 2.50
CA SER A 245 9.80 -24.03 3.41
C SER A 245 9.54 -24.97 4.58
N LEU A 246 8.28 -25.28 4.93
CA LEU A 246 7.95 -26.26 5.97
C LEU A 246 8.35 -27.68 5.58
N TRP A 247 8.37 -27.99 4.28
CA TRP A 247 8.64 -29.31 3.75
C TRP A 247 10.14 -29.63 3.66
N LYS A 248 10.98 -28.61 3.88
CA LYS A 248 12.44 -28.77 3.91
C LYS A 248 12.94 -28.77 5.34
N LYS A 249 13.81 -29.74 5.68
CA LYS A 249 14.57 -29.77 6.95
C LYS A 249 15.57 -28.61 7.11
N TYR A 250 15.65 -27.71 6.13
CA TYR A 250 16.57 -26.58 6.09
C TYR A 250 15.97 -25.40 6.87
N ASP A 251 16.82 -24.71 7.62
CA ASP A 251 16.56 -23.48 8.39
C ASP A 251 16.04 -23.69 9.81
N ARG A 252 16.90 -24.21 10.68
CA ARG A 252 16.66 -24.20 12.12
C ARG A 252 17.05 -22.86 12.78
N GLU A 253 17.74 -21.92 12.11
CA GLU A 253 18.25 -20.69 12.76
C GLU A 253 18.21 -19.41 11.90
N ILE A 254 17.06 -19.10 11.28
CA ILE A 254 16.86 -17.89 10.44
C ILE A 254 17.38 -16.60 11.10
N LEU A 255 17.15 -16.42 12.42
CA LEU A 255 17.55 -15.21 13.14
C LEU A 255 19.06 -15.05 13.30
N LYS A 256 19.84 -16.14 13.33
CA LYS A 256 21.32 -16.03 13.37
C LYS A 256 21.91 -15.67 12.01
N GLU A 257 21.11 -15.84 10.97
CA GLU A 257 21.52 -15.56 9.61
C GLU A 257 21.24 -14.11 9.20
N ILE A 258 20.69 -13.25 10.05
CA ILE A 258 20.42 -11.86 9.69
C ILE A 258 21.73 -11.15 9.34
N SER A 259 21.80 -10.59 8.12
CA SER A 259 22.94 -9.77 7.72
C SER A 259 22.81 -8.35 8.30
N PRO A 260 23.92 -7.63 8.53
CA PRO A 260 23.87 -6.21 8.94
C PRO A 260 23.09 -5.33 7.96
N VAL A 261 23.18 -5.62 6.65
CA VAL A 261 22.44 -4.90 5.61
C VAL A 261 20.94 -5.13 5.75
N THR A 262 20.52 -6.39 5.91
CA THR A 262 19.11 -6.74 6.15
C THR A 262 18.61 -6.05 7.41
N ALA A 263 19.34 -6.14 8.52
CA ALA A 263 18.98 -5.47 9.76
C ALA A 263 18.83 -3.95 9.59
N SER A 264 19.78 -3.31 8.90
CA SER A 264 19.75 -1.86 8.64
C SER A 264 18.52 -1.45 7.83
N VAL A 265 18.17 -2.24 6.80
CA VAL A 265 16.96 -1.99 5.98
C VAL A 265 15.69 -2.16 6.81
N LEU A 266 15.62 -3.15 7.69
CA LEU A 266 14.47 -3.33 8.59
C LEU A 266 14.36 -2.20 9.62
N VAL A 267 15.49 -1.74 10.18
CA VAL A 267 15.52 -0.58 11.08
C VAL A 267 15.09 0.69 10.36
N ALA A 268 15.59 0.94 9.15
CA ALA A 268 15.13 2.06 8.34
C ALA A 268 13.63 1.96 8.07
N PHE A 269 13.13 0.76 7.71
CA PHE A 269 11.72 0.52 7.49
C PHE A 269 10.87 0.79 8.74
N LEU A 270 11.33 0.40 9.94
CA LEU A 270 10.71 0.75 11.21
C LEU A 270 10.68 2.25 11.46
N ILE A 271 11.80 2.95 11.23
CA ILE A 271 11.90 4.41 11.40
C ILE A 271 10.90 5.11 10.48
N PHE A 272 10.87 4.78 9.18
CA PHE A 272 9.93 5.38 8.24
C PHE A 272 8.46 5.11 8.60
N ASN A 273 8.15 3.94 9.14
CA ASN A 273 6.79 3.60 9.58
C ASN A 273 6.37 4.29 10.87
N SER A 274 7.33 4.63 11.73
CA SER A 274 7.09 5.36 12.98
C SER A 274 7.13 6.87 12.81
N TYR A 275 7.80 7.36 11.76
CA TYR A 275 7.98 8.79 11.48
C TYR A 275 6.69 9.61 11.60
N PRO A 276 5.54 9.20 11.02
CA PRO A 276 4.30 9.97 11.12
C PRO A 276 3.82 10.25 12.56
N PHE A 277 4.14 9.37 13.53
CA PHE A 277 3.75 9.57 14.93
C PHE A 277 4.52 10.68 15.65
N PHE A 278 5.68 11.10 15.14
CA PHE A 278 6.47 12.17 15.75
C PHE A 278 6.01 13.56 15.32
N TRP A 279 5.28 13.65 14.21
CA TRP A 279 4.90 14.93 13.59
C TRP A 279 3.39 15.19 13.62
N GLY A 280 2.57 14.15 13.56
CA GLY A 280 1.12 14.29 13.56
C GLY A 280 0.47 13.96 14.91
N ARG A 281 -0.59 14.69 15.28
CA ARG A 281 -1.40 14.35 16.47
C ARG A 281 -2.25 13.12 16.21
N ASP A 282 -2.79 13.01 15.00
CA ASP A 282 -3.47 11.81 14.52
C ASP A 282 -3.03 11.45 13.10
N PRO A 283 -1.99 10.61 12.95
CA PRO A 283 -1.50 10.19 11.64
C PRO A 283 -2.53 9.46 10.78
N ALA A 284 -3.62 8.95 11.40
CA ALA A 284 -4.69 8.30 10.67
C ALA A 284 -5.65 9.30 9.98
N LEU A 285 -5.66 10.56 10.40
CA LEU A 285 -6.50 11.61 9.82
C LEU A 285 -5.70 12.61 8.99
N GLU A 286 -4.51 12.98 9.46
CA GLU A 286 -3.76 14.12 8.90
C GLU A 286 -3.06 13.79 7.57
N GLY A 287 -2.84 12.52 7.24
CA GLY A 287 -2.24 12.09 5.98
C GLY A 287 -0.75 12.39 5.81
N HIS A 288 -0.15 13.24 6.67
CA HIS A 288 1.27 13.56 6.64
C HIS A 288 2.12 12.28 6.64
N PHE A 289 2.97 12.15 5.62
CA PHE A 289 3.89 11.02 5.44
C PHE A 289 3.22 9.64 5.43
N ARG A 290 1.89 9.56 5.21
CA ARG A 290 1.14 8.29 5.16
C ARG A 290 1.65 7.36 4.05
N GLY A 291 2.19 7.90 2.97
CA GLY A 291 2.86 7.13 1.90
C GLY A 291 4.15 6.44 2.32
N LEU A 292 4.81 6.87 3.40
CA LEU A 292 6.03 6.25 3.94
C LEU A 292 5.75 5.07 4.88
N ARG A 293 4.49 4.95 5.32
CA ARG A 293 4.03 3.95 6.28
C ARG A 293 3.22 2.86 5.58
N VAL A 294 3.19 1.69 6.21
CA VAL A 294 2.17 0.67 5.98
C VAL A 294 0.79 1.31 6.25
N ASN A 295 0.11 1.76 5.22
CA ASN A 295 -1.26 2.29 5.21
C ASN A 295 -2.35 1.16 5.20
N MET A 296 -2.50 0.45 6.32
CA MET A 296 -3.55 -0.58 6.52
C MET A 296 -4.82 0.02 7.13
N LEU A 297 -5.83 -0.82 7.43
CA LEU A 297 -7.03 -0.38 8.15
C LEU A 297 -6.66 -0.07 9.60
N ASP A 298 -6.36 1.19 9.87
CA ASP A 298 -6.03 1.74 11.18
C ASP A 298 -7.18 2.60 11.73
N ALA A 299 -7.87 3.33 10.85
CA ALA A 299 -9.05 4.13 11.13
C ALA A 299 -10.01 4.15 9.94
N ARG A 300 -11.27 4.51 10.19
CA ARG A 300 -12.23 4.84 9.13
C ARG A 300 -12.48 6.35 9.16
N PRO A 301 -11.70 7.14 8.39
CA PRO A 301 -11.83 8.59 8.44
C PRO A 301 -13.15 9.03 7.79
N VAL A 302 -13.78 10.03 8.39
CA VAL A 302 -14.89 10.79 7.84
C VAL A 302 -14.38 12.21 7.64
N CYS A 303 -14.65 12.81 6.48
CA CYS A 303 -14.21 14.16 6.18
C CYS A 303 -15.24 14.96 5.40
N TYR A 304 -15.17 16.27 5.62
CA TYR A 304 -15.98 17.27 4.97
C TYR A 304 -15.04 18.36 4.42
N PRO A 305 -14.67 18.27 3.12
CA PRO A 305 -13.89 19.31 2.46
C PRO A 305 -14.79 20.50 2.13
N LEU A 306 -14.39 21.68 2.56
CA LEU A 306 -15.06 22.95 2.28
C LEU A 306 -14.10 23.80 1.45
N VAL A 307 -14.42 23.94 0.16
CA VAL A 307 -13.71 24.83 -0.76
C VAL A 307 -14.58 26.02 -1.05
N TYR A 308 -14.02 27.21 -0.89
CA TYR A 308 -14.72 28.45 -1.18
C TYR A 308 -13.84 29.41 -1.96
N VAL A 309 -14.45 30.24 -2.79
CA VAL A 309 -13.77 31.35 -3.46
C VAL A 309 -14.27 32.63 -2.83
N GLN A 310 -13.33 33.46 -2.37
CA GLN A 310 -13.62 34.79 -1.85
C GLN A 310 -13.32 35.81 -2.95
N ASP A 311 -14.35 36.56 -3.36
CA ASP A 311 -14.20 37.68 -4.28
C ASP A 311 -14.21 39.01 -3.49
N PRO A 312 -13.06 39.71 -3.37
CA PRO A 312 -12.99 40.96 -2.62
C PRO A 312 -13.85 42.07 -3.25
N LYS A 313 -14.15 42.01 -4.55
CA LYS A 313 -14.91 43.06 -5.25
C LYS A 313 -16.40 42.99 -4.96
N ASN A 314 -16.93 41.78 -4.80
CA ASN A 314 -18.37 41.56 -4.58
C ASN A 314 -18.71 41.09 -3.16
N SER A 315 -17.71 40.92 -2.28
CA SER A 315 -17.88 40.33 -0.93
C SER A 315 -18.64 38.99 -0.93
N SER A 316 -18.64 38.29 -2.07
CA SER A 316 -19.36 37.04 -2.24
C SER A 316 -18.41 35.87 -2.00
N THR A 317 -18.95 34.87 -1.30
CA THR A 317 -18.30 33.59 -1.08
C THR A 317 -19.17 32.52 -1.72
N TYR A 318 -18.62 31.75 -2.66
CA TYR A 318 -19.31 30.61 -3.23
C TYR A 318 -18.53 29.32 -3.00
N PHE A 319 -19.27 28.24 -2.78
CA PHE A 319 -18.72 26.92 -2.51
C PHE A 319 -18.50 26.14 -3.79
N VAL A 320 -17.45 25.34 -3.79
CA VAL A 320 -17.04 24.55 -4.95
C VAL A 320 -17.03 23.07 -4.57
N GLU A 321 -17.66 22.23 -5.40
CA GLU A 321 -17.66 20.79 -5.18
C GLU A 321 -16.27 20.20 -5.41
N THR A 322 -15.90 19.26 -4.53
CA THR A 322 -14.68 18.47 -4.66
C THR A 322 -15.00 17.00 -4.75
N SER A 323 -14.29 16.30 -5.63
CA SER A 323 -14.37 14.85 -5.70
C SER A 323 -13.48 14.23 -4.63
N GLN A 324 -14.00 13.23 -3.92
CA GLN A 324 -13.25 12.49 -2.91
C GLN A 324 -12.65 11.21 -3.50
N SER A 325 -11.53 10.73 -2.94
CA SER A 325 -10.98 9.43 -3.32
C SER A 325 -11.96 8.29 -3.01
N ASN A 326 -12.12 7.40 -3.97
CA ASN A 326 -12.90 6.16 -3.81
C ASN A 326 -12.25 5.22 -2.78
N ALA A 327 -10.93 5.31 -2.60
CA ALA A 327 -10.22 4.51 -1.62
C ALA A 327 -10.46 5.07 -0.21
N MET A 328 -11.21 4.32 0.62
CA MET A 328 -11.58 4.69 2.00
C MET A 328 -10.41 5.26 2.82
N ARG A 329 -9.20 4.72 2.64
CA ARG A 329 -8.01 5.08 3.42
C ARG A 329 -7.38 6.42 3.02
N THR A 330 -7.49 6.80 1.75
CA THR A 330 -6.92 8.06 1.24
C THR A 330 -7.99 9.12 0.98
N ARG A 331 -9.27 8.79 1.22
CA ARG A 331 -10.43 9.66 1.03
C ARG A 331 -10.31 11.02 1.70
N CYS A 332 -9.72 11.04 2.89
CA CYS A 332 -9.59 12.23 3.71
C CYS A 332 -8.16 12.75 3.79
N ASP A 333 -7.28 12.26 2.92
CA ASP A 333 -5.89 12.73 2.85
C ASP A 333 -5.87 14.14 2.22
N PRO A 334 -5.29 15.16 2.88
CA PRO A 334 -5.16 16.50 2.30
C PRO A 334 -4.50 16.51 0.92
N GLY A 335 -3.51 15.63 0.70
CA GLY A 335 -2.81 15.51 -0.58
C GLY A 335 -3.72 15.04 -1.73
N SER A 336 -4.83 14.35 -1.43
CA SER A 336 -5.80 13.94 -2.45
C SER A 336 -6.61 15.10 -3.05
N PHE A 337 -6.64 16.25 -2.37
CA PHE A 337 -7.36 17.45 -2.82
C PHE A 337 -6.44 18.44 -3.56
N GLU A 338 -5.12 18.34 -3.39
CA GLU A 338 -4.17 19.36 -3.84
C GLU A 338 -4.26 19.65 -5.34
N SER A 339 -4.25 18.61 -6.18
CA SER A 339 -4.31 18.79 -7.64
C SER A 339 -5.62 19.44 -8.10
N GLN A 340 -6.73 19.15 -7.42
CA GLN A 340 -8.02 19.77 -7.69
C GLN A 340 -8.00 21.26 -7.30
N LEU A 341 -7.47 21.58 -6.13
CA LEU A 341 -7.36 22.96 -5.63
C LEU A 341 -6.43 23.81 -6.52
N ARG A 342 -5.27 23.28 -6.92
CA ARG A 342 -4.35 23.98 -7.85
C ARG A 342 -5.01 24.31 -9.17
N ARG A 343 -5.83 23.41 -9.70
CA ARG A 343 -6.58 23.67 -10.93
C ARG A 343 -7.66 24.74 -10.75
N TYR A 344 -8.29 24.82 -9.59
CA TYR A 344 -9.17 25.96 -9.30
C TYR A 344 -8.38 27.27 -9.33
N CYS A 345 -7.20 27.31 -8.72
CA CYS A 345 -6.32 28.49 -8.77
C CYS A 345 -5.95 28.94 -10.19
N GLU A 346 -5.70 28.00 -11.11
CA GLU A 346 -5.42 28.32 -12.52
C GLU A 346 -6.57 29.04 -13.24
N ASN A 347 -7.81 28.89 -12.74
CA ASN A 347 -9.01 29.48 -13.35
C ASN A 347 -9.57 30.68 -12.56
N LEU A 348 -8.93 31.07 -11.46
CA LEU A 348 -9.35 32.23 -10.67
C LEU A 348 -8.83 33.53 -11.26
N ASN A 349 -9.60 34.60 -11.08
CA ASN A 349 -9.11 35.95 -11.38
C ASN A 349 -8.02 36.34 -10.36
N ALA A 350 -7.10 37.22 -10.75
CA ALA A 350 -5.96 37.63 -9.93
C ALA A 350 -6.34 38.17 -8.52
N ASP A 351 -7.55 38.73 -8.39
CA ASP A 351 -8.03 39.31 -7.14
C ASP A 351 -8.80 38.30 -6.26
N GLN A 352 -9.14 37.12 -6.79
CA GLN A 352 -9.92 36.11 -6.08
C GLN A 352 -9.01 35.19 -5.25
N LYS A 353 -9.48 34.80 -4.07
CA LYS A 353 -8.75 33.89 -3.18
C LYS A 353 -9.47 32.56 -3.05
N LEU A 354 -8.71 31.47 -3.12
CA LEU A 354 -9.23 30.13 -2.87
C LEU A 354 -9.03 29.74 -1.41
N GLY A 355 -10.11 29.65 -0.66
CA GLY A 355 -10.12 29.09 0.68
C GLY A 355 -10.34 27.58 0.66
N PHE A 356 -9.63 26.86 1.52
CA PHE A 356 -9.79 25.43 1.73
C PHE A 356 -9.77 25.09 3.21
N ILE A 357 -10.84 24.44 3.68
CA ILE A 357 -10.92 23.87 5.02
C ILE A 357 -11.23 22.38 4.90
N LEU A 358 -10.38 21.55 5.47
CA LEU A 358 -10.63 20.11 5.59
C LEU A 358 -10.97 19.77 7.02
N TYR A 359 -12.23 19.44 7.25
CA TYR A 359 -12.67 18.84 8.50
C TYR A 359 -12.52 17.33 8.40
N SER A 360 -11.92 16.69 9.40
CA SER A 360 -11.91 15.23 9.50
C SER A 360 -12.06 14.75 10.94
N ARG A 361 -12.59 13.54 11.08
CA ARG A 361 -12.69 12.80 12.33
C ARG A 361 -12.56 11.31 12.08
N ARG A 362 -12.23 10.57 13.13
CA ARG A 362 -12.43 9.12 13.14
C ARG A 362 -13.92 8.81 13.16
N SER A 363 -14.30 7.62 12.68
CA SER A 363 -15.70 7.21 12.68
C SER A 363 -16.30 7.15 14.09
N THR A 364 -15.47 6.85 15.10
CA THR A 364 -15.82 6.75 16.52
C THR A 364 -15.87 8.09 17.24
N ASP A 365 -15.31 9.15 16.67
CA ASP A 365 -15.24 10.46 17.32
C ASP A 365 -16.53 11.24 17.04
N SER A 366 -17.05 11.97 18.03
CA SER A 366 -18.25 12.79 17.87
C SER A 366 -17.99 14.11 17.14
N GLU A 367 -16.78 14.66 17.26
CA GLU A 367 -16.45 16.00 16.78
C GLU A 367 -15.47 15.97 15.61
N PHE A 368 -15.68 16.88 14.66
CA PHE A 368 -14.75 17.14 13.58
C PHE A 368 -13.58 17.98 14.07
N ARG A 369 -12.39 17.67 13.57
CA ARG A 369 -11.17 18.47 13.76
C ARG A 369 -10.80 19.13 12.44
N ILE A 370 -10.26 20.33 12.52
CA ILE A 370 -9.69 21.01 11.36
C ILE A 370 -8.32 20.38 11.09
N ILE A 371 -8.19 19.68 9.97
CA ILE A 371 -6.92 19.08 9.51
C ILE A 371 -6.13 20.09 8.68
N ARG A 372 -6.82 20.87 7.85
CA ARG A 372 -6.22 21.94 7.06
C ARG A 372 -7.17 23.14 7.04
N ASN A 373 -6.62 24.34 7.16
CA ASN A 373 -7.35 25.59 7.00
C ASN A 373 -6.42 26.60 6.34
N THR A 374 -6.66 26.86 5.06
CA THR A 374 -5.91 27.82 4.25
C THR A 374 -6.90 28.82 3.67
N THR A 375 -6.69 30.11 3.89
CA THR A 375 -7.55 31.18 3.36
C THR A 375 -7.18 31.62 1.95
N ASP A 376 -5.92 31.40 1.55
CA ASP A 376 -5.43 31.65 0.20
C ASP A 376 -4.52 30.50 -0.26
N PHE A 377 -5.16 29.43 -0.72
CA PHE A 377 -4.49 28.22 -1.18
C PHE A 377 -3.60 28.47 -2.41
N CYS A 378 -3.93 29.47 -3.21
CA CYS A 378 -3.19 29.76 -4.44
C CYS A 378 -1.82 30.36 -4.17
N GLN A 379 -1.65 31.05 -3.02
CA GLN A 379 -0.37 31.55 -2.56
C GLN A 379 0.34 30.62 -1.57
N ASP A 380 -0.38 29.64 -0.99
CA ASP A 380 0.19 28.66 -0.07
C ASP A 380 1.06 27.64 -0.82
N SER A 381 2.38 27.78 -0.71
CA SER A 381 3.28 26.76 -1.23
C SER A 381 3.15 25.51 -0.37
N TYR A 382 2.61 24.41 -0.92
CA TYR A 382 2.49 23.11 -0.22
C TYR A 382 3.80 22.62 0.46
N ALA A 383 4.97 23.12 0.03
CA ALA A 383 6.26 22.90 0.69
C ALA A 383 6.37 23.51 2.11
N SER A 384 5.47 24.42 2.52
CA SER A 384 5.42 25.01 3.87
C SER A 384 4.84 24.06 4.93
N VAL A 385 4.33 22.90 4.51
CA VAL A 385 3.60 21.93 5.34
C VAL A 385 4.37 20.61 5.54
N PHE A 386 5.56 20.47 4.95
CA PHE A 386 6.42 19.29 5.09
C PHE A 386 7.63 19.52 5.97
#